data_AF-A0A8H2PZX7-F1
#
_entry.id   AF-A0A8H2PZX7-F1
#
_cell.length_a   1.000
_cell.length_b   1.000
_cell.length_c   1.000
_cell.angle_alpha   90.00
_cell.angle_beta   90.00
_cell.angle_gamma   90.00
#
_symmetry.space_group_name_H-M   'P 1'
#
loop_
_entity.id
_entity.type
_entity.pdbx_description
1 polymer ?
#
loop_
_entity_poly.entity_id
_entity_poly.type
_entity_poly.pdbx_seq_one_letter_code
_entity_poly.pdbx_strand_id
1 'polypeptide(L)'
;MAIDNHPNVFRFEGHTWVSMADRDNAIAQLRTQRAWDASNAKLQRWWIAIAIGAVAGVAITLALGTAAQLDPTVYLLSLPFGFGVGAIAGALINKRFAAPEGHHASLPARPTTVALTKVPPRVAREAPLGASAEEIIEWSNRGFVG
;
A
#
# COMPACT_ATOMS: atom_id res chain seq x y z
N MET A 1 10.86 -25.86 -14.14
CA MET A 1 11.91 -25.83 -13.10
C MET A 1 11.33 -25.25 -11.81
N ALA A 2 11.86 -25.58 -10.62
CA ALA A 2 11.40 -24.88 -9.40
C ALA A 2 11.85 -23.41 -9.51
N ILE A 3 10.89 -22.47 -9.47
CA ILE A 3 11.14 -21.02 -9.46
C ILE A 3 12.16 -20.64 -8.38
N ASP A 4 12.27 -21.46 -7.34
CA ASP A 4 13.17 -21.29 -6.20
C ASP A 4 14.65 -21.58 -6.49
N ASN A 5 15.02 -22.04 -7.68
CA ASN A 5 16.40 -22.39 -8.01
C ASN A 5 17.13 -21.35 -8.86
N HIS A 6 16.43 -20.34 -9.40
CA HIS A 6 17.06 -19.33 -10.26
C HIS A 6 17.69 -18.22 -9.41
N PRO A 7 18.95 -17.81 -9.68
CA PRO A 7 19.69 -16.85 -8.85
C PRO A 7 19.03 -15.45 -8.79
N ASN A 8 18.30 -15.06 -9.84
CA ASN A 8 17.68 -13.73 -9.95
C ASN A 8 16.15 -13.71 -9.81
N VAL A 9 15.50 -14.87 -9.64
CA VAL A 9 14.04 -14.97 -9.61
C VAL A 9 13.59 -15.40 -8.22
N PHE A 10 12.56 -14.75 -7.69
CA PHE A 10 11.98 -15.14 -6.41
C PHE A 10 10.52 -14.77 -6.29
N ARG A 11 9.85 -15.37 -5.30
CA ARG A 11 8.47 -15.03 -4.95
C ARG A 11 8.45 -14.10 -3.74
N PHE A 12 7.72 -13.01 -3.84
CA PHE A 12 7.50 -12.05 -2.75
C PHE A 12 6.09 -11.48 -2.86
N GLU A 13 5.33 -11.51 -1.76
CA GLU A 13 3.94 -11.02 -1.67
C GLU A 13 3.00 -11.59 -2.75
N GLY A 14 3.08 -12.90 -3.00
CA GLY A 14 2.22 -13.58 -3.97
C GLY A 14 2.57 -13.31 -5.44
N HIS A 15 3.60 -12.50 -5.70
CA HIS A 15 4.08 -12.20 -7.05
C HIS A 15 5.47 -12.82 -7.30
N THR A 16 5.77 -13.06 -8.58
CA THR A 16 7.09 -13.52 -9.02
C THR A 16 7.85 -12.32 -9.55
N TRP A 17 9.06 -12.14 -9.03
CA TRP A 17 9.91 -11.00 -9.30
C TRP A 17 11.23 -11.47 -9.89
N VAL A 18 11.76 -10.65 -10.79
CA VAL A 18 13.11 -10.77 -11.32
C VAL A 18 13.90 -9.55 -10.84
N SER A 19 15.11 -9.80 -10.34
CA SER A 19 16.03 -8.76 -9.87
C SER A 19 17.35 -8.80 -10.62
N MET A 20 17.92 -7.62 -10.87
CA MET A 20 19.29 -7.49 -11.39
C MET A 20 20.36 -7.92 -10.38
N ALA A 21 20.03 -8.00 -9.09
CA ALA A 21 20.92 -8.54 -8.06
C ALA A 21 20.55 -9.98 -7.72
N ASP A 22 21.45 -10.65 -7.00
CA ASP A 22 21.18 -11.96 -6.45
C ASP A 22 19.94 -11.96 -5.55
N ARG A 23 19.17 -13.03 -5.66
CA ARG A 23 17.92 -13.27 -4.95
C ARG A 23 18.02 -12.97 -3.46
N ASP A 24 19.05 -13.47 -2.79
CA ASP A 24 19.17 -13.33 -1.33
C ASP A 24 19.36 -11.87 -0.91
N ASN A 25 20.16 -11.12 -1.69
CA ASN A 25 20.36 -9.68 -1.51
C ASN A 25 19.05 -8.91 -1.79
N ALA A 26 18.36 -9.23 -2.89
CA ALA A 26 17.10 -8.59 -3.25
C ALA A 26 16.00 -8.83 -2.19
N ILE A 27 15.88 -10.06 -1.69
CA ILE A 27 14.93 -10.42 -0.62
C ILE A 27 15.28 -9.70 0.68
N ALA A 28 16.55 -9.64 1.06
CA ALA A 28 16.99 -8.94 2.27
C ALA A 28 16.66 -7.43 2.22
N GLN A 29 16.92 -6.78 1.09
CA GLN A 29 16.56 -5.37 0.89
C GLN A 29 15.04 -5.16 0.93
N LEU A 30 14.26 -6.03 0.28
CA LEU A 30 12.79 -5.96 0.31
C LEU A 30 12.24 -6.12 1.72
N ARG A 31 12.73 -7.08 2.49
CA ARG A 31 12.32 -7.28 3.88
C ARG A 31 12.66 -6.07 4.75
N THR A 32 13.84 -5.48 4.55
CA THR A 32 14.28 -4.28 5.26
C THR A 32 13.39 -3.08 4.93
N GLN A 33 13.08 -2.90 3.65
CA GLN A 33 12.17 -1.86 3.19
C GLN A 33 10.75 -2.06 3.75
N ARG A 34 10.24 -3.29 3.77
CA ARG A 34 8.91 -3.58 4.36
C ARG A 34 8.86 -3.46 5.87
N ALA A 35 9.94 -3.82 6.57
CA ALA A 35 10.04 -3.57 8.00
C ALA A 35 10.02 -2.07 8.32
N TRP A 36 10.76 -1.27 7.53
CA TRP A 36 10.72 0.19 7.62
C TRP A 36 9.33 0.73 7.29
N ASP A 37 8.68 0.26 6.22
CA ASP A 37 7.34 0.69 5.85
C ASP A 37 6.33 0.34 6.96
N ALA A 38 6.41 -0.85 7.56
CA ALA A 38 5.53 -1.26 8.65
C ALA A 38 5.78 -0.48 9.96
N SER A 39 7.04 -0.19 10.31
CA SER A 39 7.37 0.59 11.50
C SER A 39 6.94 2.04 11.36
N ASN A 40 7.02 2.61 10.15
CA ASN A 40 6.72 4.01 9.88
C ASN A 40 5.27 4.23 9.39
N ALA A 41 4.55 3.20 8.96
CA ALA A 41 3.10 3.26 8.70
C ALA A 41 2.30 3.63 9.95
N LYS A 42 2.79 3.28 11.16
CA LYS A 42 2.20 3.72 12.44
C LYS A 42 2.26 5.23 12.65
N LEU A 43 3.20 5.92 11.99
CA LEU A 43 3.33 7.39 12.05
C LEU A 43 2.31 8.08 11.15
N GLN A 44 1.86 7.40 10.09
CA GLN A 44 0.69 7.81 9.33
C GLN A 44 -0.58 7.40 10.09
N ARG A 45 -0.96 8.19 11.10
CA ARG A 45 -2.18 8.02 11.92
C ARG A 45 -3.48 8.32 11.13
N TRP A 46 -3.53 7.90 9.87
CA TRP A 46 -4.64 8.18 8.94
C TRP A 46 -5.97 7.62 9.46
N TRP A 47 -5.93 6.44 10.09
CA TRP A 47 -7.11 5.81 10.71
C TRP A 47 -7.64 6.63 11.90
N ILE A 48 -6.77 7.32 12.64
CA ILE A 48 -7.16 8.19 13.77
C ILE A 48 -7.92 9.39 13.22
N ALA A 49 -7.42 10.01 12.15
CA ALA A 49 -8.10 11.14 11.53
C ALA A 49 -9.48 10.75 10.96
N ILE A 50 -9.59 9.56 10.36
CA ILE A 50 -10.89 9.00 9.95
C ILE A 50 -11.81 8.83 11.13
N ALA A 51 -11.34 8.21 12.23
CA ALA A 51 -12.15 7.96 13.41
C ALA A 51 -12.65 9.28 14.04
N ILE A 52 -11.76 10.27 14.21
CA ILE A 52 -12.11 11.59 14.72
C ILE A 52 -13.14 12.26 13.80
N GLY A 53 -12.89 12.26 12.49
CA GLY A 53 -13.81 12.84 11.52
C GLY A 53 -15.19 12.19 11.57
N ALA A 54 -15.24 10.87 11.67
CA ALA A 54 -16.48 10.11 11.72
C ALA A 54 -17.29 10.42 12.99
N VAL A 55 -16.64 10.44 14.16
CA VAL A 55 -17.27 10.81 15.44
C VAL A 55 -17.76 12.26 15.40
N ALA A 56 -16.96 13.19 14.88
CA ALA A 56 -17.35 14.58 14.73
C ALA A 56 -18.57 14.74 13.79
N GLY A 57 -18.59 14.02 12.67
CA GLY A 57 -19.72 14.02 11.74
C GLY A 57 -21.03 13.52 12.35
N VAL A 58 -20.97 12.44 13.15
CA VAL A 58 -22.12 11.94 13.92
C VAL A 58 -22.58 12.98 14.95
N ALA A 59 -21.64 13.55 15.72
CA ALA A 59 -21.96 14.54 16.75
C ALA A 59 -22.60 15.81 16.14
N ILE A 60 -22.08 16.31 15.02
CA ILE A 60 -22.65 17.45 14.29
C ILE A 60 -24.05 17.13 13.77
N THR A 61 -24.25 15.95 13.18
CA THR A 61 -25.55 15.53 12.64
C THR A 61 -26.61 15.45 13.75
N LEU A 62 -26.24 14.88 14.90
CA LEU A 62 -27.10 14.83 16.08
C LEU A 62 -27.40 16.24 16.63
N ALA A 63 -26.38 17.08 16.77
CA ALA A 63 -26.53 18.44 17.27
C ALA A 63 -27.43 19.30 16.36
N LEU A 64 -27.26 19.20 15.04
CA LEU A 64 -28.12 19.89 14.07
C LEU A 64 -29.56 19.38 14.11
N GLY A 65 -29.75 18.06 14.18
CA GLY A 65 -31.09 17.46 14.26
C GLY A 65 -31.85 17.90 15.51
N THR A 66 -31.17 17.90 16.67
CA THR A 66 -31.75 18.35 17.94
C THR A 66 -32.00 19.85 17.97
N ALA A 67 -31.07 20.69 17.50
CA ALA A 67 -31.21 22.14 17.48
C ALA A 67 -32.32 22.62 16.53
N ALA A 68 -32.50 21.95 15.39
CA ALA A 68 -33.56 22.23 14.43
C ALA A 68 -34.90 21.58 14.79
N GLN A 69 -34.99 20.90 15.95
CA GLN A 69 -36.20 20.19 16.41
C GLN A 69 -36.77 19.24 15.35
N LEU A 70 -35.90 18.57 14.59
CA LEU A 70 -36.32 17.59 13.59
C LEU A 70 -36.91 16.35 14.27
N ASP A 71 -37.78 15.66 13.54
CA ASP A 71 -38.26 14.34 13.96
C ASP A 71 -37.07 13.42 14.30
N PRO A 72 -37.07 12.76 15.47
CA PRO A 72 -36.04 11.81 15.87
C PRO A 72 -35.67 10.80 14.80
N THR A 73 -36.66 10.29 14.09
CA THR A 73 -36.48 9.33 13.00
C THR A 73 -35.60 9.92 11.90
N VAL A 74 -35.79 11.18 11.55
CA VAL A 74 -35.05 11.85 10.46
C VAL A 74 -33.58 12.00 10.82
N TYR A 75 -33.26 12.56 11.99
CA TYR A 75 -31.86 12.78 12.34
C TYR A 75 -31.14 11.48 12.71
N LEU A 76 -31.83 10.50 13.33
CA LEU A 76 -31.24 9.19 13.63
C LEU A 76 -30.93 8.40 12.35
N LEU A 77 -31.82 8.40 11.36
CA LEU A 77 -31.57 7.78 10.05
C LEU A 77 -30.44 8.48 9.27
N SER A 78 -30.18 9.75 9.56
CA SER A 78 -29.10 10.52 8.93
C SER A 78 -27.72 10.31 9.56
N LEU A 79 -27.63 9.74 10.77
CA LEU A 79 -26.35 9.53 11.47
C LEU A 79 -25.30 8.74 10.67
N PRO A 80 -25.65 7.65 9.94
CA PRO A 80 -24.68 6.93 9.10
C PRO A 80 -24.11 7.81 7.98
N PHE A 81 -24.90 8.74 7.43
CA PHE A 81 -24.41 9.69 6.44
C PHE A 81 -23.46 10.70 7.08
N GLY A 82 -23.81 11.22 8.25
CA GLY A 82 -22.93 12.07 9.07
C GLY A 82 -21.60 11.39 9.38
N PHE A 83 -21.62 10.12 9.77
CA PHE A 83 -20.44 9.30 9.97
C PHE A 83 -19.58 9.20 8.70
N GLY A 84 -20.19 8.85 7.56
CA GLY A 84 -19.48 8.70 6.30
C GLY A 84 -18.86 10.00 5.80
N VAL A 85 -19.62 11.09 5.79
CA VAL A 85 -19.14 12.42 5.38
C VAL A 85 -18.03 12.90 6.32
N GLY A 86 -18.22 12.75 7.64
CA GLY A 86 -17.22 13.10 8.63
C GLY A 86 -15.92 12.32 8.47
N ALA A 87 -16.00 11.00 8.24
CA ALA A 87 -14.86 10.13 7.98
C ALA A 87 -14.06 10.58 6.75
N ILE A 88 -14.77 10.88 5.64
CA ILE A 88 -14.16 11.37 4.40
C ILE A 88 -13.50 12.73 4.63
N ALA A 89 -14.18 13.67 5.29
CA ALA A 89 -13.64 14.98 5.60
C ALA A 89 -12.38 14.87 6.48
N GLY A 90 -12.41 14.03 7.53
CA GLY A 90 -11.25 13.75 8.38
C GLY A 90 -10.06 13.19 7.60
N ALA A 91 -10.31 12.25 6.68
CA ALA A 91 -9.28 11.72 5.79
C ALA A 91 -8.69 12.80 4.86
N LEU A 92 -9.53 13.65 4.27
CA LEU A 92 -9.11 14.72 3.37
C LEU A 92 -8.31 15.81 4.09
N ILE A 93 -8.75 16.21 5.28
CA ILE A 93 -8.03 17.15 6.15
C ILE A 93 -6.67 16.58 6.50
N ASN A 94 -6.60 15.33 6.97
CA ASN A 94 -5.33 14.68 7.26
C ASN A 94 -4.45 14.58 6.01
N LYS A 95 -5.02 14.28 4.84
CA LYS A 95 -4.27 14.28 3.57
C LYS A 95 -3.73 15.67 3.23
N ARG A 96 -4.41 16.75 3.60
CA ARG A 96 -3.98 18.14 3.31
C ARG A 96 -2.92 18.63 4.29
N PHE A 97 -3.05 18.34 5.57
CA PHE A 97 -2.19 18.86 6.64
C PHE A 97 -1.07 17.90 7.05
N ALA A 98 -1.32 16.60 7.00
CA ALA A 98 -0.34 15.55 7.20
C ALA A 98 0.04 14.89 5.87
N ALA A 99 -0.12 15.62 4.76
CA ALA A 99 0.32 15.19 3.44
C ALA A 99 1.75 14.67 3.58
N PRO A 100 2.02 13.40 3.22
CA PRO A 100 3.39 12.94 3.16
C PRO A 100 4.01 13.67 1.98
N GLU A 101 4.70 14.79 2.25
CA GLU A 101 5.96 14.99 1.56
C GLU A 101 6.69 13.64 1.70
N GLY A 102 7.14 13.06 0.60
CA GLY A 102 7.64 11.68 0.55
C GLY A 102 8.73 11.36 1.59
N HIS A 103 9.23 12.39 2.28
CA HIS A 103 9.98 12.35 3.50
C HIS A 103 9.29 13.25 4.53
N HIS A 104 8.56 12.70 5.51
CA HIS A 104 8.41 13.44 6.77
C HIS A 104 9.84 13.77 7.22
N ALA A 105 10.19 15.04 7.39
CA ALA A 105 11.57 15.48 7.64
C ALA A 105 12.23 14.82 8.88
N SER A 106 11.43 14.22 9.76
CA SER A 106 11.86 13.46 10.94
C SER A 106 12.07 11.96 10.69
N LEU A 107 11.74 11.44 9.52
CA LEU A 107 11.90 10.02 9.20
C LEU A 107 13.31 9.74 8.69
N PRO A 108 13.98 8.68 9.18
CA PRO A 108 15.23 8.22 8.60
C PRO A 108 15.01 7.82 7.14
N ALA A 109 16.01 8.02 6.28
CA ALA A 109 15.91 7.74 4.86
C ALA A 109 15.37 6.33 4.59
N ARG A 110 14.36 6.23 3.71
CA ARG A 110 13.75 4.94 3.34
C ARG A 110 14.80 4.08 2.61
N PRO A 111 15.05 2.84 3.05
CA PRO A 111 15.93 1.93 2.32
C PRO A 111 15.43 1.72 0.89
N THR A 112 16.35 1.84 -0.06
CA THR A 112 16.07 1.57 -1.48
C THR A 112 16.32 0.11 -1.80
N THR A 113 15.56 -0.39 -2.76
CA THR A 113 15.71 -1.75 -3.31
C THR A 113 16.28 -1.65 -4.70
N VAL A 114 17.05 -2.67 -5.09
CA VAL A 114 17.44 -2.90 -6.49
C VAL A 114 16.20 -2.97 -7.39
N ALA A 115 16.36 -2.66 -8.68
CA ALA A 115 15.25 -2.72 -9.63
C ALA A 115 14.63 -4.13 -9.66
N LEU A 116 13.30 -4.17 -9.53
CA LEU A 116 12.51 -5.40 -9.55
C LEU A 116 11.47 -5.32 -10.66
N THR A 117 11.42 -6.35 -11.50
CA THR A 117 10.41 -6.46 -12.54
C THR A 117 9.46 -7.60 -12.19
N LYS A 118 8.16 -7.31 -12.22
CA LYS A 118 7.13 -8.32 -12.05
C LYS A 118 7.04 -9.16 -13.32
N VAL A 119 7.22 -10.46 -13.20
CA VAL A 119 7.20 -11.40 -14.32
C VAL A 119 6.12 -12.46 -14.10
N PRO A 120 5.39 -12.90 -15.15
CA PRO A 120 4.44 -14.00 -15.03
C PRO A 120 5.10 -15.28 -14.51
N PRO A 121 4.46 -16.04 -13.60
CA PRO A 121 5.03 -17.27 -13.06
C PRO A 121 5.39 -18.34 -14.10
N ARG A 122 4.75 -18.30 -15.29
CA ARG A 122 5.05 -19.22 -16.39
C ARG A 122 6.43 -18.94 -16.99
N VAL A 123 6.70 -17.69 -17.34
CA VAL A 123 8.01 -17.23 -17.88
C VAL A 123 9.13 -17.55 -16.90
N ALA A 124 8.93 -17.28 -15.61
CA ALA A 124 9.89 -17.61 -14.55
C ALA A 124 10.17 -19.11 -14.39
N ARG A 125 9.20 -19.99 -14.72
CA ARG A 125 9.34 -21.45 -14.59
C ARG A 125 10.09 -22.08 -15.76
N GLU A 126 9.98 -21.45 -16.93
CA GLU A 126 10.57 -21.86 -18.20
C GLU A 126 11.97 -21.26 -18.42
N ALA A 127 12.32 -20.22 -17.65
CA ALA A 127 13.66 -19.63 -17.66
C ALA A 127 14.76 -20.66 -17.33
N PRO A 128 15.77 -20.83 -18.20
CA PRO A 128 16.96 -21.62 -17.91
C PRO A 128 17.78 -21.02 -16.75
N LEU A 129 18.52 -21.83 -15.99
CA LEU A 129 19.37 -21.35 -14.87
C LEU A 129 20.50 -20.40 -15.29
N GLY A 130 20.91 -20.45 -16.55
CA GLY A 130 21.94 -19.57 -17.11
C GLY A 130 21.38 -18.30 -17.75
N ALA A 131 20.05 -18.12 -17.77
CA ALA A 131 19.46 -16.93 -18.34
C ALA A 131 19.72 -15.72 -17.43
N SER A 132 20.12 -14.62 -18.04
CA SER A 132 20.29 -13.36 -17.34
C SER A 132 18.95 -12.79 -16.89
N ALA A 133 18.98 -11.94 -15.86
CA ALA A 133 17.79 -11.20 -15.41
C ALA A 133 17.18 -10.36 -16.55
N GLU A 134 18.02 -9.79 -17.42
CA GLU A 134 17.60 -8.97 -18.57
C GLU A 134 16.82 -9.78 -19.60
N GLU A 135 17.29 -10.97 -19.95
CA GLU A 135 16.61 -11.87 -20.90
C GLU A 135 15.23 -12.29 -20.39
N ILE A 136 15.11 -12.62 -19.09
CA ILE A 136 13.82 -13.00 -18.50
C ILE A 136 12.84 -11.82 -18.50
N ILE A 137 13.34 -10.61 -18.25
CA ILE A 137 12.56 -9.37 -18.33
C ILE A 137 12.10 -9.11 -19.77
N GLU A 138 12.99 -9.29 -20.75
CA GLU A 138 12.67 -9.14 -22.17
C GLU A 138 11.58 -10.14 -22.60
N TRP A 139 11.71 -11.42 -22.23
CA TRP A 139 10.71 -12.45 -22.51
C TRP A 139 9.35 -12.10 -21.90
N SER A 140 9.35 -11.60 -20.66
CA SER A 140 8.14 -11.10 -20.02
C SER A 140 7.47 -9.96 -20.82
N ASN A 141 8.26 -9.00 -21.30
CA ASN A 141 7.77 -7.83 -22.04
C ASN A 141 7.28 -8.19 -23.45
N ARG A 142 7.90 -9.18 -24.09
CA ARG A 142 7.51 -9.68 -25.42
C ARG A 142 6.30 -10.63 -25.36
N GLY A 143 5.79 -10.91 -24.18
CA GLY A 143 4.61 -11.76 -23.98
C GLY A 143 4.90 -13.22 -24.28
N PHE A 144 6.05 -13.74 -23.82
CA PHE A 144 6.53 -15.10 -24.09
C PHE A 144 5.39 -16.13 -24.11
N VAL A 145 5.20 -16.68 -25.31
CA VAL A 145 4.45 -17.90 -25.61
C VAL A 145 5.54 -18.94 -25.87
N GLY A 146 5.58 -19.98 -25.04
CA GLY A 146 6.69 -20.95 -24.99
C GLY A 146 7.04 -21.64 -26.30
#